data_AF-A0A2V7YKA8-F1
#
_entry.id   AF-A0A2V7YKA8-F1
#
_cell.length_a   1.000
_cell.length_b   1.000
_cell.length_c   1.000
_cell.angle_alpha   90.00
_cell.angle_beta   90.00
_cell.angle_gamma   90.00
#
_symmetry.space_group_name_H-M   'P 1'
#
loop_
_entity.id
_entity.type
_entity.pdbx_description
1 polymer ?
#
loop_
_entity_poly.entity_id
_entity_poly.type
_entity_poly.pdbx_seq_one_letter_code
_entity_poly.pdbx_strand_id
1 'polypeptide(L)'
;MIIYRKAQQLRIQRSPIPELPFWTATTIAPYGAKRAAPIAIDYLELRASFSERMEVTVCEDVRDELERSASIREPVLIEASEFAEVVFRRGEEALRFCCDIDATAIHLVSTRGTLPKTACERAIVVIAAWPVDIPRLLELFGNARERRMRWGAAIPVIFPATTNLDTLREIANAARENGAMFLAALPIELDPTARKVVAGDREDYEMLFHGDVEPLQVATERHIAALAADIGAADFILPPHWEEKSNWNAAILLTLTASRMIAMKRDVEIASRIARSARVVAQLEKPLERIASAASLSIVESLDDISVDVLNDWLDGGRSAFVDHINKQWRLRRDVGVA
;
A
#
# COMPACT_ATOMS: atom_id res chain seq x y z
N MET A 1 -9.37 16.43 34.44
CA MET A 1 -8.86 17.39 33.44
C MET A 1 -8.21 16.58 32.32
N ILE A 2 -8.96 16.32 31.25
CA ILE A 2 -8.42 15.63 30.07
C ILE A 2 -7.68 16.69 29.26
N ILE A 3 -6.35 16.64 29.29
CA ILE A 3 -5.51 17.51 28.47
C ILE A 3 -5.64 17.00 27.03
N TYR A 4 -6.43 17.69 26.21
CA TYR A 4 -6.43 17.50 24.76
C TYR A 4 -5.09 18.01 24.20
N ARG A 5 -4.06 17.16 24.18
CA ARG A 5 -2.86 17.45 23.37
C ARG A 5 -3.26 17.29 21.91
N LYS A 6 -3.08 18.37 21.14
CA LYS A 6 -3.11 18.32 19.67
C LYS A 6 -2.06 17.29 19.26
N ALA A 7 -2.53 16.26 18.59
CA ALA A 7 -1.76 15.07 18.39
C ALA A 7 -1.10 15.12 17.01
N GLN A 8 0.08 14.54 16.85
CA GLN A 8 0.93 14.79 15.69
C GLN A 8 0.55 13.83 14.55
N GLN A 9 0.53 14.33 13.32
CA GLN A 9 0.21 13.51 12.14
C GLN A 9 1.50 13.20 11.40
N LEU A 10 1.87 11.93 11.28
CA LEU A 10 2.84 11.47 10.29
C LEU A 10 2.19 11.60 8.92
N ARG A 11 2.88 12.23 7.99
CA ARG A 11 2.43 12.28 6.61
C ARG A 11 3.08 11.13 5.85
N ILE A 12 2.39 10.57 4.87
CA ILE A 12 3.05 9.74 3.89
C ILE A 12 3.54 10.66 2.77
N GLN A 13 4.85 10.88 2.69
CA GLN A 13 5.48 11.24 1.41
C GLN A 13 6.42 10.11 1.04
N ARG A 14 6.42 9.71 -0.23
CA ARG A 14 7.64 9.16 -0.82
C ARG A 14 7.72 9.50 -2.29
N SER A 15 8.96 9.86 -2.67
CA SER A 15 9.58 9.99 -4.00
C SER A 15 8.66 10.30 -5.19
N PRO A 16 8.96 11.36 -5.98
CA PRO A 16 8.12 11.86 -7.06
C PRO A 16 8.06 10.91 -8.27
N ILE A 17 7.36 9.78 -8.11
CA ILE A 17 6.82 8.86 -9.13
C ILE A 17 7.54 7.50 -9.21
N PRO A 18 6.77 6.40 -9.43
CA PRO A 18 5.33 6.27 -9.19
C PRO A 18 5.02 5.70 -7.79
N GLU A 19 3.96 6.25 -7.19
CA GLU A 19 3.48 5.99 -5.83
C GLU A 19 3.05 4.52 -5.61
N LEU A 20 3.36 3.97 -4.44
CA LEU A 20 2.63 2.85 -3.82
C LEU A 20 2.36 3.20 -2.37
N PRO A 21 1.23 2.76 -1.76
CA PRO A 21 0.34 1.68 -2.19
C PRO A 21 -1.12 2.13 -2.47
N PHE A 22 -1.36 3.30 -3.09
CA PHE A 22 -2.72 3.85 -3.24
C PHE A 22 -3.11 4.05 -4.69
N TRP A 23 -2.94 3.00 -5.50
CA TRP A 23 -3.59 2.99 -6.80
C TRP A 23 -5.03 2.50 -6.69
N THR A 24 -5.76 3.15 -5.79
CA THR A 24 -7.19 3.03 -5.68
C THR A 24 -7.82 4.13 -6.51
N ALA A 25 -8.81 3.77 -7.30
CA ALA A 25 -9.56 4.75 -8.07
C ALA A 25 -10.47 5.58 -7.17
N THR A 26 -10.87 5.05 -6.01
CA THR A 26 -11.63 5.76 -4.99
C THR A 26 -11.03 5.54 -3.62
N THR A 27 -11.11 6.55 -2.76
CA THR A 27 -10.64 6.47 -1.37
C THR A 27 -11.70 7.02 -0.44
N ILE A 28 -12.06 6.22 0.56
CA ILE A 28 -13.04 6.55 1.59
C ILE A 28 -12.30 6.77 2.90
N ALA A 29 -12.47 7.97 3.46
CA ALA A 29 -11.91 8.40 4.73
C ALA A 29 -13.04 8.51 5.78
N PRO A 30 -13.25 7.51 6.65
CA PRO A 30 -14.32 7.49 7.66
C PRO A 30 -14.10 8.44 8.86
N TYR A 31 -13.19 9.42 8.77
CA TYR A 31 -12.84 10.37 9.83
C TYR A 31 -13.30 11.80 9.51
N GLY A 32 -13.64 12.59 10.54
CA GLY A 32 -13.93 14.02 10.37
C GLY A 32 -12.66 14.86 10.31
N ALA A 33 -12.70 16.04 9.66
CA ALA A 33 -11.55 16.95 9.43
C ALA A 33 -10.80 17.44 10.70
N LYS A 34 -11.28 17.09 11.90
CA LYS A 34 -10.69 17.48 13.18
C LYS A 34 -10.64 16.30 14.15
N ARG A 35 -9.47 15.66 14.27
CA ARG A 35 -8.74 15.33 15.53
C ARG A 35 -7.72 14.20 15.27
N ALA A 36 -6.73 14.09 16.16
CA ALA A 36 -5.55 13.26 15.98
C ALA A 36 -5.23 12.42 17.24
N ALA A 37 -4.54 11.29 17.02
CA ALA A 37 -3.82 10.47 18.02
C ALA A 37 -2.36 10.98 18.18
N PRO A 38 -1.64 10.74 19.30
CA PRO A 38 -0.33 11.35 19.57
C PRO A 38 0.66 11.24 18.40
N ILE A 39 0.59 10.15 17.64
CA ILE A 39 1.14 10.01 16.30
C ILE A 39 0.16 9.21 15.41
N ALA A 40 -0.50 9.81 14.42
CA ALA A 40 -1.36 9.14 13.42
C ALA A 40 -0.68 9.11 12.04
N ILE A 41 -0.80 8.03 11.25
CA ILE A 41 -0.31 8.02 9.87
C ILE A 41 -1.46 8.44 8.96
N ASP A 42 -1.33 9.59 8.30
CA ASP A 42 -2.23 9.98 7.23
C ASP A 42 -1.82 9.26 5.95
N TYR A 43 -2.45 8.11 5.71
CA TYR A 43 -2.21 7.31 4.53
C TYR A 43 -2.65 8.00 3.22
N LEU A 44 -3.38 9.13 3.29
CA LEU A 44 -4.02 9.74 2.13
C LEU A 44 -3.34 11.00 1.61
N GLU A 45 -2.11 11.31 2.05
CA GLU A 45 -1.52 12.66 1.93
C GLU A 45 -1.99 13.40 0.67
N LEU A 46 -2.76 14.48 0.93
CA LEU A 46 -3.51 15.32 0.00
C LEU A 46 -2.60 16.17 -0.92
N ARG A 47 -1.41 15.68 -1.28
CA ARG A 47 -0.42 16.38 -2.11
C ARG A 47 -0.13 15.72 -3.45
N ALA A 48 -0.77 14.60 -3.79
CA ALA A 48 -0.97 14.31 -5.22
C ALA A 48 -1.75 15.48 -5.80
N SER A 49 -1.30 16.00 -6.94
CA SER A 49 -1.82 17.25 -7.49
C SER A 49 -3.35 17.23 -7.54
N PHE A 50 -3.98 18.36 -7.18
CA PHE A 50 -5.44 18.56 -7.14
C PHE A 50 -6.15 18.18 -8.46
N SER A 51 -5.39 18.01 -9.54
CA SER A 51 -5.83 17.57 -10.88
C SER A 51 -5.85 16.05 -11.09
N GLU A 52 -5.36 15.24 -10.15
CA GLU A 52 -5.04 13.82 -10.37
C GLU A 52 -5.74 12.84 -9.42
N ARG A 53 -6.62 13.28 -8.52
CA ARG A 53 -7.37 12.38 -7.61
C ARG A 53 -8.89 12.54 -7.69
N MET A 54 -9.54 11.38 -7.61
CA MET A 54 -10.97 11.13 -7.50
C MET A 54 -11.47 11.26 -6.06
N GLU A 55 -12.77 11.55 -5.93
CA GLU A 55 -13.52 11.89 -4.70
C GLU A 55 -13.01 11.25 -3.40
N VAL A 56 -12.61 12.11 -2.45
CA VAL A 56 -12.48 11.76 -1.04
C VAL A 56 -13.83 12.04 -0.40
N THR A 57 -14.65 11.01 -0.20
CA THR A 57 -15.91 11.17 0.53
C THR A 57 -15.63 11.04 2.02
N VAL A 58 -15.61 12.18 2.71
CA VAL A 58 -15.60 12.25 4.18
C VAL A 58 -17.03 12.03 4.64
N CYS A 59 -17.37 10.80 5.01
CA CYS A 59 -18.76 10.47 5.33
C CYS A 59 -19.02 10.45 6.84
N GLU A 60 -19.90 11.33 7.31
CA GLU A 60 -20.44 11.20 8.67
C GLU A 60 -21.52 10.11 8.73
N ASP A 61 -22.30 9.98 7.66
CA ASP A 61 -23.25 8.90 7.35
C ASP A 61 -22.83 8.22 6.04
N VAL A 62 -22.13 7.09 6.15
CA VAL A 62 -21.42 6.45 5.03
C VAL A 62 -22.38 6.03 3.94
N ARG A 63 -23.53 5.46 4.30
CA ARG A 63 -24.48 4.93 3.33
C ARG A 63 -25.17 6.06 2.56
N ASP A 64 -25.74 7.03 3.28
CA ASP A 64 -26.47 8.15 2.67
C ASP A 64 -25.57 9.00 1.76
N GLU A 65 -24.31 9.18 2.12
CA GLU A 65 -23.37 10.01 1.35
C GLU A 65 -22.78 9.28 0.15
N LEU A 66 -22.45 7.99 0.26
CA LEU A 66 -21.98 7.19 -0.87
C LEU A 66 -23.10 6.88 -1.87
N GLU A 67 -24.35 6.66 -1.42
CA GLU A 67 -25.50 6.48 -2.30
C GLU A 67 -25.81 7.75 -3.13
N ARG A 68 -25.50 8.94 -2.59
CA ARG A 68 -25.66 10.24 -3.29
C ARG A 68 -24.47 10.60 -4.20
N SER A 69 -23.29 10.05 -3.93
CA SER A 69 -22.06 10.33 -4.68
C SER A 69 -21.92 9.31 -5.82
N ALA A 70 -22.49 9.65 -6.99
CA ALA A 70 -22.51 8.73 -8.13
C ALA A 70 -21.11 8.56 -8.76
N SER A 71 -20.47 7.42 -8.45
CA SER A 71 -19.52 6.61 -9.24
C SER A 71 -18.27 6.19 -8.45
N ILE A 72 -18.44 5.26 -7.50
CA ILE A 72 -17.31 4.51 -6.96
C ILE A 72 -16.58 3.85 -8.13
N ARG A 73 -15.30 4.17 -8.29
CA ARG A 73 -14.41 3.47 -9.21
C ARG A 73 -13.53 2.53 -8.41
N GLU A 74 -13.36 1.34 -8.93
CA GLU A 74 -12.52 0.31 -8.32
C GLU A 74 -11.05 0.48 -8.74
N PRO A 75 -10.09 0.09 -7.89
CA PRO A 75 -10.29 -0.43 -6.53
C PRO A 75 -10.51 0.70 -5.50
N VAL A 76 -11.18 0.39 -4.39
CA VAL A 76 -11.56 1.33 -3.33
C VAL A 76 -10.71 1.14 -2.09
N LEU A 77 -10.04 2.18 -1.61
CA LEU A 77 -9.37 2.17 -0.31
C LEU A 77 -10.33 2.66 0.76
N ILE A 78 -10.45 1.91 1.86
CA ILE A 78 -11.13 2.34 3.07
C ILE A 78 -10.07 2.52 4.16
N GLU A 79 -9.81 3.76 4.53
CA GLU A 79 -8.76 4.14 5.49
C GLU A 79 -9.33 4.09 6.92
N ALA A 80 -9.36 2.92 7.55
CA ALA A 80 -9.88 2.72 8.90
C ALA A 80 -8.75 2.48 9.94
N SER A 81 -7.58 3.07 9.74
CA SER A 81 -6.37 2.77 10.53
C SER A 81 -6.22 3.57 11.83
N GLU A 82 -7.12 4.52 12.12
CA GLU A 82 -7.05 5.30 13.36
C GLU A 82 -7.40 4.47 14.61
N PHE A 83 -7.52 5.08 15.79
CA PHE A 83 -7.81 4.38 17.05
C PHE A 83 -9.26 4.54 17.53
N ALA A 84 -9.98 5.52 16.99
CA ALA A 84 -11.29 5.88 17.49
C ALA A 84 -12.34 4.85 17.04
N GLU A 85 -13.16 4.36 17.98
CA GLU A 85 -14.18 3.34 17.69
C GLU A 85 -15.11 3.72 16.53
N VAL A 86 -15.46 5.01 16.44
CA VAL A 86 -16.29 5.54 15.36
C VAL A 86 -15.67 5.32 13.97
N VAL A 87 -14.33 5.36 13.86
CA VAL A 87 -13.60 5.14 12.61
C VAL A 87 -13.72 3.68 12.17
N PHE A 88 -13.59 2.72 13.10
CA PHE A 88 -13.75 1.30 12.77
C PHE A 88 -15.16 0.97 12.33
N ARG A 89 -16.16 1.51 13.05
CA ARG A 89 -17.56 1.26 12.73
C ARG A 89 -17.93 1.82 11.35
N ARG A 90 -17.48 3.03 11.04
CA ARG A 90 -17.70 3.66 9.73
C ARG A 90 -16.89 3.00 8.62
N GLY A 91 -15.66 2.56 8.90
CA GLY A 91 -14.88 1.76 7.95
C GLY A 91 -15.54 0.42 7.65
N GLU A 92 -16.13 -0.22 8.65
CA GLU A 92 -16.92 -1.46 8.47
C GLU A 92 -18.19 -1.19 7.65
N GLU A 93 -18.86 -0.06 7.88
CA GLU A 93 -20.01 0.36 7.09
C GLU A 93 -19.65 0.64 5.63
N ALA A 94 -18.53 1.34 5.38
CA ALA A 94 -18.00 1.56 4.02
C ALA A 94 -17.64 0.24 3.33
N LEU A 95 -17.08 -0.71 4.08
CA LEU A 95 -16.75 -2.03 3.56
C LEU A 95 -18.02 -2.79 3.17
N ARG A 96 -19.06 -2.75 4.02
CA ARG A 96 -20.35 -3.35 3.69
C ARG A 96 -20.97 -2.71 2.45
N PHE A 97 -20.93 -1.38 2.33
CA PHE A 97 -21.40 -0.70 1.13
C PHE A 97 -20.66 -1.19 -0.13
N CYS A 98 -19.32 -1.24 -0.08
CA CYS A 98 -18.52 -1.76 -1.20
C CYS A 98 -18.90 -3.20 -1.54
N CYS A 99 -19.11 -4.05 -0.53
CA CYS A 99 -19.55 -5.42 -0.73
C CYS A 99 -20.96 -5.52 -1.34
N ASP A 100 -21.90 -4.65 -0.93
CA ASP A 100 -23.27 -4.64 -1.44
C ASP A 100 -23.32 -4.26 -2.93
N ILE A 101 -22.40 -3.41 -3.39
CA ILE A 101 -22.28 -3.00 -4.80
C ILE A 101 -21.26 -3.82 -5.60
N ASP A 102 -20.71 -4.90 -5.01
CA ASP A 102 -19.69 -5.77 -5.61
C ASP A 102 -18.39 -5.04 -6.02
N ALA A 103 -17.99 -4.02 -5.26
CA ALA A 103 -16.76 -3.26 -5.52
C ALA A 103 -15.51 -3.90 -4.89
N THR A 104 -14.41 -3.90 -5.62
CA THR A 104 -13.07 -4.25 -5.14
C THR A 104 -12.62 -3.30 -4.03
N ALA A 105 -12.48 -3.81 -2.81
CA ALA A 105 -12.17 -3.00 -1.63
C ALA A 105 -10.89 -3.43 -0.91
N ILE A 106 -10.13 -2.43 -0.46
CA ILE A 106 -8.95 -2.57 0.38
C ILE A 106 -9.28 -1.90 1.71
N HIS A 107 -9.48 -2.70 2.76
CA HIS A 107 -9.81 -2.20 4.09
C HIS A 107 -8.57 -2.13 4.96
N LEU A 108 -8.06 -0.91 5.18
CA LEU A 108 -6.84 -0.67 5.95
C LEU A 108 -7.18 -0.47 7.43
N VAL A 109 -6.56 -1.27 8.29
CA VAL A 109 -6.57 -1.11 9.75
C VAL A 109 -5.15 -1.00 10.28
N SER A 110 -4.98 -0.53 11.51
CA SER A 110 -3.68 -0.54 12.20
C SER A 110 -3.71 -1.41 13.45
N THR A 111 -2.62 -1.49 14.20
CA THR A 111 -2.59 -2.22 15.48
C THR A 111 -3.51 -1.61 16.54
N ARG A 112 -3.78 -0.30 16.45
CA ARG A 112 -4.80 0.38 17.27
C ARG A 112 -6.22 0.06 16.82
N GLY A 113 -6.35 -0.51 15.63
CA GLY A 113 -7.60 -0.79 14.97
C GLY A 113 -8.34 -2.00 15.48
N THR A 114 -9.53 -2.20 14.92
CA THR A 114 -10.30 -3.44 15.04
C THR A 114 -10.63 -3.95 13.65
N LEU A 115 -10.45 -5.25 13.43
CA LEU A 115 -10.83 -5.88 12.17
C LEU A 115 -12.35 -5.79 11.95
N PRO A 116 -12.80 -5.62 10.70
CA PRO A 116 -14.23 -5.70 10.39
C PRO A 116 -14.80 -7.06 10.82
N LYS A 117 -16.10 -7.16 11.07
CA LYS A 117 -16.70 -8.46 11.45
C LYS A 117 -16.72 -9.44 10.28
N THR A 118 -16.99 -8.91 9.09
CA THR A 118 -17.09 -9.66 7.83
C THR A 118 -16.46 -8.85 6.70
N ALA A 119 -15.93 -9.55 5.72
CA ALA A 119 -15.45 -9.00 4.45
C ALA A 119 -15.94 -9.91 3.32
N CYS A 120 -16.42 -9.34 2.22
CA CYS A 120 -16.81 -10.10 1.04
C CYS A 120 -15.58 -10.63 0.27
N GLU A 121 -15.80 -11.48 -0.74
CA GLU A 121 -14.72 -12.07 -1.54
C GLU A 121 -13.88 -11.03 -2.29
N ARG A 122 -14.53 -9.94 -2.76
CA ARG A 122 -13.88 -8.79 -3.42
C ARG A 122 -13.24 -7.80 -2.45
N ALA A 123 -13.07 -8.16 -1.18
CA ALA A 123 -12.39 -7.33 -0.20
C ALA A 123 -11.11 -7.99 0.32
N ILE A 124 -10.11 -7.16 0.62
CA ILE A 124 -8.88 -7.57 1.31
C ILE A 124 -8.63 -6.66 2.50
N VAL A 125 -8.24 -7.26 3.63
CA VAL A 125 -7.90 -6.52 4.85
C VAL A 125 -6.39 -6.30 4.89
N VAL A 126 -5.98 -5.04 5.00
CA VAL A 126 -4.58 -4.66 5.20
C VAL A 126 -4.38 -4.32 6.66
N ILE A 127 -3.49 -5.04 7.34
CA ILE A 127 -3.16 -4.77 8.74
C ILE A 127 -1.81 -4.05 8.78
N ALA A 128 -1.85 -2.75 9.04
CA ALA A 128 -0.66 -1.94 9.19
C ALA A 128 0.01 -2.19 10.56
N ALA A 129 1.29 -2.52 10.56
CA ALA A 129 2.12 -2.74 11.75
C ALA A 129 2.52 -1.40 12.42
N TRP A 130 1.52 -0.58 12.76
CA TRP A 130 1.75 0.71 13.43
C TRP A 130 0.69 1.04 14.49
N PRO A 131 1.10 1.50 15.68
CA PRO A 131 2.45 1.38 16.25
C PRO A 131 2.86 -0.10 16.32
N VAL A 132 4.16 -0.35 16.38
CA VAL A 132 4.66 -1.71 16.56
C VAL A 132 4.24 -2.23 17.93
N ASP A 133 3.37 -3.24 17.93
CA ASP A 133 2.88 -3.95 19.11
C ASP A 133 2.68 -5.41 18.69
N ILE A 134 3.69 -6.24 18.97
CA ILE A 134 3.71 -7.64 18.51
C ILE A 134 2.57 -8.46 19.13
N PRO A 135 2.30 -8.41 20.45
CA PRO A 135 1.14 -9.08 21.03
C PRO A 135 -0.17 -8.72 20.35
N ARG A 136 -0.40 -7.43 20.08
CA ARG A 136 -1.62 -6.98 19.38
C ARG A 136 -1.66 -7.42 17.93
N LEU A 137 -0.52 -7.41 17.22
CA LEU A 137 -0.43 -7.93 15.86
C LEU A 137 -0.77 -9.42 15.78
N LEU A 138 -0.25 -10.22 16.71
CA LEU A 138 -0.56 -11.65 16.80
C LEU A 138 -2.06 -11.88 17.02
N GLU A 139 -2.70 -11.09 17.89
CA GLU A 139 -4.14 -11.15 18.10
C GLU A 139 -4.92 -10.80 16.82
N LEU A 140 -4.55 -9.73 16.11
CA LEU A 140 -5.20 -9.33 14.86
C LEU A 140 -5.00 -10.40 13.77
N PHE A 141 -3.78 -10.94 13.63
CA PHE A 141 -3.48 -11.98 12.64
C PHE A 141 -4.25 -13.27 12.93
N GLY A 142 -4.30 -13.69 14.20
CA GLY A 142 -5.10 -14.84 14.63
C GLY A 142 -6.58 -14.65 14.35
N ASN A 143 -7.14 -13.48 14.69
CA ASN A 143 -8.53 -13.14 14.41
C ASN A 143 -8.85 -13.12 12.91
N ALA A 144 -7.96 -12.57 12.07
CA ALA A 144 -8.14 -12.55 10.62
C ALA A 144 -8.18 -13.98 10.05
N ARG A 145 -7.31 -14.86 10.54
CA ARG A 145 -7.27 -16.28 10.19
C ARG A 145 -8.54 -17.01 10.63
N GLU A 146 -8.96 -16.84 11.89
CA GLU A 146 -10.16 -17.49 12.44
C GLU A 146 -11.44 -17.08 11.70
N ARG A 147 -11.52 -15.81 11.30
CA ARG A 147 -12.63 -15.27 10.50
C ARG A 147 -12.50 -15.57 9.00
N ARG A 148 -11.45 -16.29 8.58
CA ARG A 148 -11.16 -16.66 7.18
C ARG A 148 -11.15 -15.47 6.21
N MET A 149 -10.61 -14.34 6.66
CA MET A 149 -10.49 -13.14 5.82
C MET A 149 -9.36 -13.29 4.80
N ARG A 150 -9.49 -12.65 3.64
CA ARG A 150 -8.34 -12.35 2.77
C ARG A 150 -7.60 -11.19 3.41
N TRP A 151 -6.32 -11.37 3.76
CA TRP A 151 -5.58 -10.33 4.47
C TRP A 151 -4.07 -10.38 4.21
N GLY A 152 -3.40 -9.29 4.52
CA GLY A 152 -1.94 -9.24 4.60
C GLY A 152 -1.44 -8.12 5.49
N ALA A 153 -0.14 -8.12 5.75
CA ALA A 153 0.50 -7.13 6.61
C ALA A 153 1.15 -6.03 5.77
N ALA A 154 1.01 -4.79 6.23
CA ALA A 154 1.71 -3.66 5.66
C ALA A 154 2.60 -3.01 6.74
N ILE A 155 3.83 -2.68 6.39
CA ILE A 155 4.85 -2.20 7.32
C ILE A 155 5.18 -0.76 6.97
N PRO A 156 4.62 0.23 7.69
CA PRO A 156 5.09 1.62 7.61
C PRO A 156 6.59 1.66 7.84
N VAL A 157 7.41 2.20 6.94
CA VAL A 157 8.87 2.27 7.07
C VAL A 157 9.24 3.60 7.71
N ILE A 158 9.52 3.53 9.01
CA ILE A 158 9.71 4.65 9.93
C ILE A 158 10.96 4.32 10.74
N PHE A 159 12.04 5.05 10.50
CA PHE A 159 13.25 4.90 11.31
C PHE A 159 13.06 5.55 12.70
N PRO A 160 13.52 4.92 13.79
CA PRO A 160 13.98 3.53 13.90
C PRO A 160 12.85 2.52 14.15
N ALA A 161 11.62 3.00 14.39
CA ALA A 161 10.50 2.24 14.93
C ALA A 161 10.16 0.94 14.18
N THR A 162 10.23 0.95 12.85
CA THR A 162 9.88 -0.18 11.98
C THR A 162 11.03 -0.55 11.03
N THR A 163 12.25 -0.16 11.38
CA THR A 163 13.47 -0.55 10.66
C THR A 163 14.29 -1.59 11.41
N ASN A 164 13.89 -1.97 12.63
CA ASN A 164 14.54 -3.04 13.40
C ASN A 164 14.35 -4.41 12.72
N LEU A 165 15.46 -5.04 12.32
CA LEU A 165 15.43 -6.28 11.54
C LEU A 165 14.85 -7.48 12.30
N ASP A 166 15.06 -7.57 13.61
CA ASP A 166 14.54 -8.68 14.41
C ASP A 166 13.02 -8.54 14.59
N THR A 167 12.53 -7.32 14.86
CA THR A 167 11.10 -7.01 14.86
C THR A 167 10.46 -7.31 13.51
N LEU A 168 11.08 -6.94 12.39
CA LEU A 168 10.56 -7.24 11.06
C LEU A 168 10.49 -8.75 10.79
N ARG A 169 11.49 -9.51 11.24
CA ARG A 169 11.51 -10.97 11.14
C ARG A 169 10.41 -11.60 12.00
N GLU A 170 10.19 -11.09 13.21
CA GLU A 170 9.11 -11.53 14.10
C GLU A 170 7.73 -11.29 13.46
N ILE A 171 7.50 -10.11 12.91
CA ILE A 171 6.25 -9.78 12.19
C ILE A 171 6.08 -10.70 10.97
N ALA A 172 7.12 -10.94 10.18
CA ALA A 172 7.06 -11.81 9.01
C ALA A 172 6.72 -13.26 9.37
N ASN A 173 7.34 -13.79 10.43
CA ASN A 173 7.05 -15.14 10.93
C ASN A 173 5.61 -15.24 11.43
N ALA A 174 5.15 -14.27 12.21
CA ALA A 174 3.78 -14.20 12.70
C ALA A 174 2.76 -14.11 11.54
N ALA A 175 3.07 -13.33 10.51
CA ALA A 175 2.26 -13.21 9.30
C ALA A 175 2.16 -14.56 8.56
N ARG A 176 3.28 -15.27 8.40
CA ARG A 176 3.33 -16.61 7.80
C ARG A 176 2.49 -17.62 8.56
N GLU A 177 2.67 -17.70 9.88
CA GLU A 177 1.96 -18.66 10.76
C GLU A 177 0.44 -18.46 10.75
N ASN A 178 0.00 -17.25 10.43
CA ASN A 178 -1.41 -16.90 10.35
C ASN A 178 -1.96 -16.78 8.92
N GLY A 179 -1.15 -17.12 7.89
CA GLY A 179 -1.61 -17.21 6.51
C GLY A 179 -1.81 -15.88 5.80
N ALA A 180 -0.95 -14.88 6.07
CA ALA A 180 -0.96 -13.62 5.32
C ALA A 180 -0.69 -13.84 3.83
N MET A 181 -1.45 -13.15 2.97
CA MET A 181 -1.29 -13.20 1.51
C MET A 181 -0.14 -12.31 1.01
N PHE A 182 0.16 -11.24 1.76
CA PHE A 182 1.23 -10.31 1.44
C PHE A 182 1.89 -9.74 2.71
N LEU A 183 3.13 -9.30 2.55
CA LEU A 183 3.90 -8.52 3.51
C LEU A 183 4.55 -7.35 2.74
N ALA A 184 3.94 -6.18 2.80
CA ALA A 184 4.31 -5.03 1.98
C ALA A 184 4.99 -3.93 2.79
N ALA A 185 6.00 -3.27 2.23
CA ALA A 185 6.58 -2.08 2.82
C ALA A 185 5.80 -0.83 2.42
N LEU A 186 5.54 0.06 3.38
CA LEU A 186 4.84 1.34 3.20
C LEU A 186 5.78 2.49 3.58
N PRO A 187 6.47 3.13 2.63
CA PRO A 187 7.40 4.22 2.96
C PRO A 187 6.65 5.43 3.55
N ILE A 188 7.15 5.98 4.67
CA ILE A 188 6.54 7.11 5.39
C ILE A 188 7.58 8.24 5.52
N GLU A 189 7.15 9.49 5.31
CA GLU A 189 7.99 10.66 5.58
C GLU A 189 7.53 11.36 6.85
N LEU A 190 8.42 11.40 7.84
CA LEU A 190 8.12 12.07 9.07
C LEU A 190 8.30 13.59 8.91
N ASP A 191 7.28 14.36 9.27
CA ASP A 191 7.44 15.80 9.46
C ASP A 191 8.39 16.09 10.65
N PRO A 192 8.96 17.30 10.75
CA PRO A 192 9.92 17.61 11.81
C PRO A 192 9.38 17.41 13.24
N THR A 193 8.09 17.59 13.44
CA THR A 193 7.47 17.46 14.76
C THR A 193 7.32 15.97 15.12
N ALA A 194 6.91 15.16 14.16
CA ALA A 194 6.87 13.71 14.23
C ALA A 194 8.24 13.07 14.46
N ARG A 195 9.28 13.50 13.73
CA ARG A 195 10.66 13.03 13.92
C ARG A 195 11.11 13.18 15.37
N LYS A 196 10.76 14.29 16.01
CA LYS A 196 11.09 14.56 17.41
C LYS A 196 10.39 13.60 18.39
N VAL A 197 9.19 13.12 18.08
CA VAL A 197 8.46 12.20 18.96
C VAL A 197 8.86 10.75 18.72
N VAL A 198 9.22 10.39 17.50
CA VAL A 198 9.71 9.06 17.15
C VAL A 198 11.16 8.84 17.62
N ALA A 199 11.98 9.89 17.67
CA ALA A 199 13.33 9.82 18.23
C ALA A 199 13.27 9.38 19.71
N GLY A 200 13.72 8.15 19.99
CA GLY A 200 13.72 7.58 21.34
C GLY A 200 14.87 8.12 22.19
N ASP A 201 15.97 8.49 21.54
CA ASP A 201 17.16 9.05 22.17
C ASP A 201 17.83 10.14 21.29
N ARG A 202 19.03 10.55 21.72
CA ARG A 202 19.81 11.58 21.04
C ARG A 202 20.39 11.11 19.71
N GLU A 203 20.78 9.85 19.59
CA GLU A 203 21.37 9.30 18.38
C GLU A 203 20.32 9.19 17.27
N ASP A 204 19.14 8.67 17.61
CA ASP A 204 17.97 8.63 16.73
C ASP A 204 17.58 10.03 16.26
N TYR A 205 17.60 11.00 17.18
CA TYR A 205 17.33 12.40 16.85
C TYR A 205 18.34 12.95 15.86
N GLU A 206 19.64 12.77 16.13
CA GLU A 206 20.70 13.24 15.24
C GLU A 206 20.57 12.59 13.86
N MET A 207 20.26 11.30 13.77
CA MET A 207 19.98 10.64 12.49
C MET A 207 18.75 11.23 11.79
N LEU A 208 17.60 11.28 12.45
CA LEU A 208 16.35 11.72 11.82
C LEU A 208 16.41 13.16 11.29
N PHE A 209 17.20 14.04 11.91
CA PHE A 209 17.29 15.45 11.52
C PHE A 209 18.52 15.80 10.68
N HIS A 210 19.61 15.04 10.79
CA HIS A 210 20.89 15.42 10.19
C HIS A 210 21.51 14.34 9.30
N GLY A 211 21.00 13.11 9.34
CA GLY A 211 21.49 12.02 8.49
C GLY A 211 20.66 11.81 7.22
N ASP A 212 21.24 11.02 6.31
CA ASP A 212 20.58 10.59 5.08
C ASP A 212 19.75 9.32 5.38
N VAL A 213 18.45 9.50 5.63
CA VAL A 213 17.52 8.42 6.02
C VAL A 213 17.00 7.66 4.79
N GLU A 214 17.09 8.21 3.59
CA GLU A 214 16.58 7.59 2.37
C GLU A 214 17.24 6.23 2.07
N PRO A 215 18.59 6.07 2.15
CA PRO A 215 19.23 4.77 2.01
C PRO A 215 18.75 3.73 3.02
N LEU A 216 18.47 4.14 4.26
CA LEU A 216 17.95 3.25 5.31
C LEU A 216 16.53 2.78 4.94
N GLN A 217 15.66 3.70 4.51
CA GLN A 217 14.30 3.36 4.06
C GLN A 217 14.33 2.37 2.90
N VAL A 218 15.11 2.64 1.85
CA VAL A 218 15.25 1.75 0.69
C VAL A 218 15.78 0.38 1.10
N ALA A 219 16.78 0.32 2.00
CA ALA A 219 17.32 -0.94 2.50
C ALA A 219 16.27 -1.73 3.29
N THR A 220 15.49 -1.06 4.15
CA THR A 220 14.41 -1.68 4.92
C THR A 220 13.31 -2.22 4.00
N GLU A 221 12.90 -1.48 2.97
CA GLU A 221 11.89 -1.97 2.02
C GLU A 221 12.34 -3.21 1.26
N ARG A 222 13.61 -3.23 0.81
CA ARG A 222 14.20 -4.43 0.17
C ARG A 222 14.26 -5.60 1.14
N HIS A 223 14.57 -5.34 2.41
CA HIS A 223 14.59 -6.36 3.45
C HIS A 223 13.18 -6.95 3.67
N ILE A 224 12.15 -6.11 3.78
CA ILE A 224 10.75 -6.53 3.88
C ILE A 224 10.35 -7.35 2.66
N ALA A 225 10.73 -6.91 1.46
CA ALA A 225 10.46 -7.66 0.23
C ALA A 225 11.16 -9.04 0.20
N ALA A 226 12.38 -9.13 0.74
CA ALA A 226 13.07 -10.41 0.90
C ALA A 226 12.37 -11.30 1.94
N LEU A 227 11.93 -10.74 3.08
CA LEU A 227 11.15 -11.48 4.09
C LEU A 227 9.83 -12.01 3.52
N ALA A 228 9.11 -11.18 2.75
CA ALA A 228 7.89 -11.59 2.06
C ALA A 228 8.14 -12.79 1.14
N ALA A 229 9.23 -12.76 0.37
CA ALA A 229 9.63 -13.87 -0.49
C ALA A 229 9.98 -15.14 0.32
N ASP A 230 10.69 -15.02 1.44
CA ASP A 230 11.05 -16.15 2.32
C ASP A 230 9.82 -16.86 2.89
N ILE A 231 8.73 -16.12 3.13
CA ILE A 231 7.47 -16.67 3.65
C ILE A 231 6.46 -17.05 2.55
N GLY A 232 6.83 -16.90 1.28
CA GLY A 232 5.95 -17.20 0.14
C GLY A 232 4.78 -16.22 -0.05
N ALA A 233 4.90 -15.00 0.49
CA ALA A 233 3.90 -13.94 0.37
C ALA A 233 4.28 -12.92 -0.71
N ALA A 234 3.30 -12.18 -1.22
CA ALA A 234 3.60 -11.03 -2.08
C ALA A 234 4.28 -9.90 -1.28
N ASP A 235 5.19 -9.16 -1.91
CA ASP A 235 5.92 -8.05 -1.30
C ASP A 235 5.29 -6.67 -1.60
N PHE A 236 4.01 -6.67 -1.98
CA PHE A 236 3.19 -5.50 -2.27
C PHE A 236 1.76 -5.78 -1.83
N ILE A 237 0.95 -4.74 -1.64
CA ILE A 237 -0.46 -4.91 -1.29
C ILE A 237 -1.19 -5.47 -2.51
N LEU A 238 -1.67 -6.70 -2.39
CA LEU A 238 -2.44 -7.36 -3.45
C LEU A 238 -3.85 -6.80 -3.47
N PRO A 239 -4.35 -6.26 -4.60
CA PRO A 239 -5.78 -6.02 -4.72
C PRO A 239 -6.53 -7.36 -4.67
N PRO A 240 -7.80 -7.36 -4.20
CA PRO A 240 -8.70 -8.47 -4.42
C PRO A 240 -8.71 -8.80 -5.91
N HIS A 241 -8.59 -10.08 -6.23
CA HIS A 241 -8.53 -10.59 -7.60
C HIS A 241 -7.31 -10.15 -8.43
N TRP A 242 -6.12 -10.10 -7.82
CA TRP A 242 -4.86 -9.91 -8.53
C TRP A 242 -4.68 -10.86 -9.75
N GLU A 243 -5.28 -12.05 -9.68
CA GLU A 243 -5.31 -13.03 -10.78
C GLU A 243 -6.08 -12.57 -12.02
N GLU A 244 -6.99 -11.59 -11.89
CA GLU A 244 -7.70 -11.01 -13.03
C GLU A 244 -6.76 -10.14 -13.86
N LYS A 245 -6.88 -10.22 -15.19
CA LYS A 245 -6.08 -9.41 -16.12
C LYS A 245 -6.72 -8.03 -16.36
N SER A 246 -7.07 -7.37 -15.27
CA SER A 246 -7.69 -6.05 -15.29
C SER A 246 -6.68 -4.95 -15.65
N ASN A 247 -7.18 -3.81 -16.14
CA ASN A 247 -6.36 -2.63 -16.41
C ASN A 247 -5.63 -2.17 -15.14
N TRP A 248 -6.28 -2.24 -13.98
CA TRP A 248 -5.67 -1.88 -12.70
C TRP A 248 -4.54 -2.81 -12.29
N ASN A 249 -4.69 -4.12 -12.47
CA ASN A 249 -3.62 -5.07 -12.15
C ASN A 249 -2.42 -4.91 -13.09
N ALA A 250 -2.68 -4.70 -14.39
CA ALA A 250 -1.66 -4.36 -15.39
C ALA A 250 -0.91 -3.08 -15.03
N ALA A 251 -1.65 -2.05 -14.61
CA ALA A 251 -1.08 -0.80 -14.19
C ALA A 251 -0.17 -1.04 -12.99
N ILE A 252 -0.67 -1.65 -11.90
CA ILE A 252 0.08 -1.95 -10.66
C ILE A 252 1.39 -2.69 -10.96
N LEU A 253 1.36 -3.68 -11.84
CA LEU A 253 2.53 -4.42 -12.31
C LEU A 253 3.62 -3.47 -12.85
N LEU A 254 3.25 -2.57 -13.76
CA LEU A 254 4.16 -1.61 -14.37
C LEU A 254 4.69 -0.59 -13.36
N THR A 255 3.84 -0.04 -12.50
CA THR A 255 4.25 0.91 -11.45
C THR A 255 5.23 0.27 -10.48
N LEU A 256 4.92 -0.92 -9.95
CA LEU A 256 5.82 -1.62 -9.03
C LEU A 256 7.20 -1.87 -9.66
N THR A 257 7.21 -2.24 -10.94
CA THR A 257 8.44 -2.44 -11.72
C THR A 257 9.24 -1.14 -11.85
N ALA A 258 8.58 -0.05 -12.26
CA ALA A 258 9.20 1.27 -12.39
C ALA A 258 9.76 1.77 -11.05
N SER A 259 8.98 1.71 -9.97
CA SER A 259 9.39 2.17 -8.65
C SER A 259 10.63 1.42 -8.15
N ARG A 260 10.70 0.10 -8.38
CA ARG A 260 11.87 -0.72 -8.03
C ARG A 260 13.10 -0.31 -8.84
N MET A 261 12.96 -0.08 -10.14
CA MET A 261 14.05 0.37 -10.99
C MET A 261 14.59 1.75 -10.54
N ILE A 262 13.68 2.69 -10.27
CA ILE A 262 14.03 4.03 -9.77
C ILE A 262 14.75 3.95 -8.41
N ALA A 263 14.21 3.19 -7.46
CA ALA A 263 14.81 3.01 -6.14
C ALA A 263 16.19 2.33 -6.21
N MET A 264 16.42 1.47 -7.20
CA MET A 264 17.72 0.87 -7.49
C MET A 264 18.65 1.78 -8.31
N LYS A 265 18.21 2.99 -8.69
CA LYS A 265 18.90 3.92 -9.60
C LYS A 265 19.33 3.25 -10.92
N ARG A 266 18.51 2.30 -11.39
CA ARG A 266 18.76 1.48 -12.58
C ARG A 266 17.85 1.93 -13.71
N ASP A 267 18.44 2.20 -14.88
CA ASP A 267 17.71 2.48 -16.12
C ASP A 267 16.55 3.47 -15.93
N VAL A 268 16.81 4.58 -15.22
CA VAL A 268 15.79 5.52 -14.70
C VAL A 268 14.91 6.10 -15.80
N GLU A 269 15.44 6.28 -17.01
CA GLU A 269 14.68 6.72 -18.18
C GLU A 269 13.68 5.66 -18.66
N ILE A 270 14.07 4.37 -18.66
CA ILE A 270 13.16 3.26 -18.94
C ILE A 270 12.09 3.20 -17.86
N ALA A 271 12.47 3.26 -16.59
CA ALA A 271 11.54 3.24 -15.48
C ALA A 271 10.51 4.39 -15.56
N SER A 272 10.95 5.57 -15.98
CA SER A 272 10.08 6.73 -16.19
C SER A 272 9.09 6.53 -17.36
N ARG A 273 9.49 5.82 -18.42
CA ARG A 273 8.60 5.43 -19.52
C ARG A 273 7.56 4.41 -19.06
N ILE A 274 8.00 3.35 -18.37
CA ILE A 274 7.12 2.34 -17.78
C ILE A 274 6.11 2.98 -16.84
N ALA A 275 6.53 3.92 -15.99
CA ALA A 275 5.63 4.65 -15.09
C ALA A 275 4.55 5.43 -15.86
N ARG A 276 4.89 6.05 -17.01
CA ARG A 276 3.89 6.72 -17.86
C ARG A 276 2.93 5.74 -18.51
N SER A 277 3.44 4.63 -19.04
CA SER A 277 2.63 3.54 -19.59
C SER A 277 1.63 3.01 -18.56
N ALA A 278 2.06 2.84 -17.32
CA ALA A 278 1.22 2.43 -16.20
C ALA A 278 0.01 3.38 -16.01
N ARG A 279 0.22 4.70 -16.08
CA ARG A 279 -0.86 5.71 -15.98
C ARG A 279 -1.84 5.63 -17.14
N VAL A 280 -1.33 5.45 -18.37
CA VAL A 280 -2.16 5.30 -19.57
C VAL A 280 -3.05 4.07 -19.43
N VAL A 281 -2.49 2.93 -19.03
CA VAL A 281 -3.22 1.68 -18.85
C VAL A 281 -4.37 1.82 -17.85
N ALA A 282 -4.14 2.47 -16.70
CA ALA A 282 -5.18 2.69 -15.70
C ALA A 282 -6.34 3.56 -16.20
N GLN A 283 -6.10 4.43 -17.20
CA GLN A 283 -7.11 5.32 -17.78
C GLN A 283 -7.83 4.75 -19.00
N LEU A 284 -7.45 3.54 -19.46
CA LEU A 284 -8.12 2.91 -20.59
C LEU A 284 -9.57 2.55 -20.25
N GLU A 285 -10.50 3.07 -21.05
CA GLU A 285 -11.93 2.73 -20.94
C GLU A 285 -12.21 1.27 -21.34
N LYS A 286 -11.40 0.70 -22.23
CA LYS A 286 -11.53 -0.68 -22.70
C LYS A 286 -10.58 -1.60 -21.95
N PRO A 287 -11.00 -2.84 -21.60
CA PRO A 287 -10.11 -3.83 -21.03
C PRO A 287 -8.91 -4.13 -21.94
N LEU A 288 -7.73 -4.21 -21.35
CA LEU A 288 -6.47 -4.41 -22.05
C LEU A 288 -6.43 -5.77 -22.77
N GLU A 289 -6.98 -6.82 -22.16
CA GLU A 289 -7.22 -8.12 -22.81
C GLU A 289 -8.00 -8.00 -24.12
N ARG A 290 -9.03 -7.15 -24.15
CA ARG A 290 -9.87 -6.96 -25.33
C ARG A 290 -9.10 -6.23 -26.43
N ILE A 291 -8.26 -5.26 -26.08
CA ILE A 291 -7.39 -4.56 -27.02
C ILE A 291 -6.36 -5.52 -27.60
N ALA A 292 -5.68 -6.30 -26.75
CA ALA A 292 -4.69 -7.29 -27.15
C ALA A 292 -5.29 -8.40 -28.03
N SER A 293 -6.52 -8.85 -27.73
CA SER A 293 -7.19 -9.90 -28.51
C SER A 293 -7.70 -9.41 -29.86
N ALA A 294 -8.16 -8.16 -29.93
CA ALA A 294 -8.73 -7.59 -31.16
C ALA A 294 -7.66 -7.03 -32.11
N ALA A 295 -6.50 -6.64 -31.57
CA ALA A 295 -5.44 -5.99 -32.32
C ALA A 295 -4.07 -6.22 -31.64
N SER A 296 -3.26 -5.16 -31.50
CA SER A 296 -1.99 -5.18 -30.77
C SER A 296 -1.99 -4.09 -29.71
N LEU A 297 -1.38 -4.35 -28.55
CA LEU A 297 -1.16 -3.30 -27.54
C LEU A 297 -0.31 -2.14 -28.06
N SER A 298 0.52 -2.38 -29.09
CA SER A 298 1.30 -1.34 -29.76
C SER A 298 0.43 -0.27 -30.45
N ILE A 299 -0.88 -0.48 -30.59
CA ILE A 299 -1.82 0.53 -31.09
C ILE A 299 -2.08 1.62 -30.04
N VAL A 300 -1.86 1.32 -28.77
CA VAL A 300 -1.89 2.34 -27.72
C VAL A 300 -0.58 3.11 -27.81
N GLU A 301 -0.52 4.13 -28.68
CA GLU A 301 0.70 4.89 -29.04
C GLU A 301 1.46 5.48 -27.84
N SER A 302 0.80 5.60 -26.69
CA SER A 302 1.41 6.12 -25.46
C SER A 302 2.11 5.05 -24.61
N LEU A 303 1.99 3.76 -24.96
CA LEU A 303 2.75 2.67 -24.32
C LEU A 303 4.13 2.56 -24.97
N ASP A 304 5.16 2.50 -24.14
CA ASP A 304 6.51 2.18 -24.62
C ASP A 304 6.66 0.68 -24.92
N ASP A 305 7.59 0.34 -25.82
CA ASP A 305 7.81 -1.03 -26.31
C ASP A 305 8.06 -2.04 -25.17
N ILE A 306 8.78 -1.65 -24.12
CA ILE A 306 9.07 -2.53 -22.98
C ILE A 306 7.78 -2.81 -22.19
N SER A 307 6.94 -1.79 -21.99
CA SER A 307 5.63 -2.00 -21.35
C SER A 307 4.72 -2.87 -22.21
N VAL A 308 4.76 -2.76 -23.53
CA VAL A 308 4.00 -3.65 -24.44
C VAL A 308 4.44 -5.10 -24.26
N ASP A 309 5.75 -5.37 -24.26
CA ASP A 309 6.29 -6.72 -24.06
C ASP A 309 5.93 -7.28 -22.68
N VAL A 310 6.09 -6.48 -21.62
CA VAL A 310 5.73 -6.86 -20.25
C VAL A 310 4.26 -7.26 -20.15
N LEU A 311 3.37 -6.47 -20.76
CA LEU A 311 1.95 -6.70 -20.71
C LEU A 311 1.54 -7.91 -21.55
N ASN A 312 2.12 -8.11 -22.73
CA ASN A 312 1.85 -9.30 -23.54
C ASN A 312 2.25 -10.59 -22.81
N ASP A 313 3.47 -10.64 -22.26
CA ASP A 313 3.92 -11.79 -21.44
C ASP A 313 2.94 -12.08 -20.30
N TRP A 314 2.52 -11.03 -19.58
CA TRP A 314 1.61 -11.16 -18.45
C TRP A 314 0.20 -11.58 -18.86
N LEU A 315 -0.32 -11.07 -19.98
CA LEU A 315 -1.59 -11.51 -20.54
C LEU A 315 -1.56 -12.94 -21.05
N ASP A 316 -0.42 -13.44 -21.54
CA ASP A 316 -0.33 -14.80 -22.05
C ASP A 316 -0.10 -15.81 -20.91
N GLY A 317 0.88 -15.55 -20.04
CA GLY A 317 1.38 -16.49 -19.04
C GLY A 317 1.05 -16.14 -17.59
N GLY A 318 0.39 -15.00 -17.33
CA GLY A 318 0.17 -14.47 -15.98
C GLY A 318 1.44 -13.95 -15.30
N ARG A 319 2.57 -13.88 -16.03
CA ARG A 319 3.89 -13.49 -15.53
C ARG A 319 4.67 -12.79 -16.64
N SER A 320 5.60 -11.92 -16.26
CA SER A 320 6.56 -11.31 -17.19
C SER A 320 7.99 -11.59 -16.74
N ALA A 321 8.81 -12.12 -17.65
CA ALA A 321 10.21 -12.43 -17.34
C ALA A 321 11.01 -11.17 -16.97
N PHE A 322 10.69 -10.03 -17.60
CA PHE A 322 11.29 -8.74 -17.27
C PHE A 322 10.94 -8.32 -15.84
N VAL A 323 9.66 -8.38 -15.47
CA VAL A 323 9.19 -8.03 -14.12
C VAL A 323 9.80 -8.97 -13.08
N ASP A 324 9.83 -10.27 -13.35
CA ASP A 324 10.43 -11.27 -12.46
C ASP A 324 11.92 -11.01 -12.23
N HIS A 325 12.66 -10.59 -13.27
CA HIS A 325 14.07 -10.21 -13.14
C HIS A 325 14.24 -8.99 -12.23
N ILE A 326 13.46 -7.92 -12.44
CA ILE A 326 13.49 -6.72 -11.59
C ILE A 326 13.15 -7.08 -10.14
N ASN A 327 12.13 -7.91 -9.93
CA ASN A 327 11.70 -8.37 -8.60
C ASN A 327 12.79 -9.18 -7.89
N LYS A 328 13.47 -10.07 -8.63
CA LYS A 328 14.61 -10.83 -8.11
C LYS A 328 15.73 -9.89 -7.66
N GLN A 329 16.09 -8.90 -8.47
CA GLN A 329 17.13 -7.92 -8.14
C GLN A 329 16.76 -7.03 -6.94
N TRP A 330 15.49 -6.64 -6.84
CA TRP A 330 14.96 -5.87 -5.72
C TRP A 330 15.12 -6.60 -4.38
N ARG A 331 14.82 -7.91 -4.38
CA ARG A 331 14.87 -8.77 -3.19
C ARG A 331 16.27 -9.23 -2.80
N LEU A 332 17.31 -8.96 -3.60
CA LEU A 332 18.68 -9.27 -3.22
C LEU A 332 19.06 -8.46 -1.97
N ARG A 333 19.24 -9.14 -0.84
CA ARG A 333 19.76 -8.54 0.39
C ARG A 333 21.19 -8.06 0.15
N ARG A 334 21.51 -6.86 0.63
CA ARG A 334 22.88 -6.32 0.59
C ARG A 334 23.79 -6.95 1.66
N ASP A 335 23.37 -8.05 2.27
CA ASP A 335 24.16 -8.79 3.26
C ASP A 335 25.32 -9.57 2.60
N VAL A 336 25.36 -9.63 1.26
CA VAL A 336 26.52 -10.09 0.49
C VAL A 336 27.52 -8.92 0.38
N GLY A 337 28.16 -8.55 1.48
CA GLY A 337 29.16 -7.49 1.48
C GLY A 337 29.52 -6.84 2.82
N VAL A 338 28.89 -7.24 3.93
CA VAL A 338 29.37 -6.88 5.27
C VAL A 338 29.90 -8.15 5.92
N ALA A 339 31.15 -8.46 5.58
CA ALA A 339 32.02 -9.38 6.31
C ALA A 339 33.15 -8.57 6.94
#